data_AF-A0A937RH92-F1
#
_entry.id   AF-A0A937RH92-F1
#
_cell.length_a   1.000
_cell.length_b   1.000
_cell.length_c   1.000
_cell.angle_alpha   90.00
_cell.angle_beta   90.00
_cell.angle_gamma   90.00
#
_symmetry.space_group_name_H-M   'P 1'
#
loop_
_entity.id
_entity.type
_entity.pdbx_description
1 polymer ?
#
loop_
_entity_poly.entity_id
_entity_poly.type
_entity_poly.pdbx_seq_one_letter_code
_entity_poly.pdbx_strand_id
1 'polypeptide(L)'
;MAAEPDPLGTLRWLRRAQNAALLTALARGQVPLSHDGLHGWPHQVAARRLRHHLIATGVLPAADPRLLDIEAWLHRRLAELAGHPHEQLLRQFALWHQLPRLRATASRRPLRTTAQQYATQQFTQAQAFLTWLHEHQIDPRGLRQADIDAWYATHRVHQRHHVRGFLLWATDRGDLPRGLVAHQQTFQPGRPITQQRRLALLRRFTTSDTDPLPARVAACLVLLYAQPLSRIHQLTANDVLERDGETALRFGDPPTPVPEPFATMLRELAATAPPDGWLFPGLIPGQPVAHRALQR
;
A
#
# COMPACT_ATOMS: atom_id res chain seq x y z
N MET A 1 -9.50 13.20 -21.17
CA MET A 1 -9.11 14.53 -20.68
C MET A 1 -8.62 14.37 -19.27
N ALA A 2 -7.33 14.60 -19.02
CA ALA A 2 -6.74 14.47 -17.69
C ALA A 2 -7.37 15.51 -16.75
N ALA A 3 -7.85 15.08 -15.58
CA ALA A 3 -8.38 15.97 -14.56
C ALA A 3 -7.32 17.03 -14.21
N GLU A 4 -7.70 18.30 -14.34
CA GLU A 4 -6.84 19.43 -14.07
C GLU A 4 -6.47 19.42 -12.57
N PRO A 5 -5.18 19.29 -12.20
CA PRO A 5 -4.77 19.19 -10.80
C PRO A 5 -5.07 20.50 -10.08
N ASP A 6 -5.65 20.47 -8.88
CA ASP A 6 -5.90 21.65 -8.01
C ASP A 6 -4.68 22.61 -8.06
N PRO A 7 -4.78 23.71 -8.81
CA PRO A 7 -3.62 24.56 -9.09
C PRO A 7 -3.15 25.25 -7.81
N LEU A 8 -4.09 25.61 -6.93
CA LEU A 8 -3.82 26.32 -5.69
C LEU A 8 -3.21 25.40 -4.62
N GLY A 9 -3.65 24.15 -4.54
CA GLY A 9 -3.02 23.14 -3.68
C GLY A 9 -1.60 22.80 -4.11
N THR A 10 -1.38 22.69 -5.42
CA THR A 10 -0.06 22.43 -6.01
C THR A 10 0.90 23.61 -5.77
N LEU A 11 0.45 24.85 -6.03
CA LEU A 11 1.25 26.06 -5.77
C LEU A 11 1.59 26.26 -4.29
N ARG A 12 0.64 26.02 -3.38
CA ARG A 12 0.91 26.08 -1.93
C ARG A 12 1.92 25.03 -1.47
N TRP A 13 1.90 23.85 -2.08
CA TRP A 13 2.92 22.84 -1.83
C TRP A 13 4.28 23.27 -2.39
N LEU A 14 4.37 23.72 -3.64
CA LEU A 14 5.61 24.17 -4.27
C LEU A 14 6.31 25.29 -3.46
N ARG A 15 5.54 26.16 -2.80
CA ARG A 15 6.03 27.25 -1.96
C ARG A 15 6.64 26.84 -0.61
N ARG A 16 6.51 25.59 -0.16
CA ARG A 16 7.16 25.14 1.07
C ARG A 16 8.67 25.09 0.89
N ALA A 17 9.43 25.57 1.89
CA ALA A 17 10.88 25.73 1.82
C ALA A 17 11.62 24.48 1.27
N GLN A 18 11.27 23.29 1.76
CA GLN A 18 11.89 22.04 1.31
C GLN A 18 11.61 21.67 -0.16
N ASN A 19 10.48 22.10 -0.72
CA ASN A 19 10.10 21.82 -2.10
C ASN A 19 10.71 22.86 -3.05
N ALA A 20 10.70 24.13 -2.63
CA ALA A 20 11.37 25.21 -3.33
C ALA A 20 12.88 24.96 -3.46
N ALA A 21 13.51 24.44 -2.39
CA ALA A 21 14.92 24.03 -2.42
C ALA A 21 15.20 22.94 -3.47
N LEU A 22 14.35 21.92 -3.56
CA LEU A 22 14.49 20.84 -4.56
C LEU A 22 14.34 21.38 -5.99
N LEU A 23 13.33 22.21 -6.25
CA LEU A 23 13.11 22.82 -7.57
C LEU A 23 14.29 23.72 -7.97
N THR A 24 14.84 24.47 -7.01
CA THR A 24 16.01 25.32 -7.22
C THR A 24 17.24 24.48 -7.55
N ALA A 25 17.45 23.36 -6.83
CA ALA A 25 18.55 22.45 -7.08
C ALA A 25 18.45 21.78 -8.46
N LEU A 26 17.24 21.41 -8.90
CA LEU A 26 16.98 20.90 -10.25
C LEU A 26 17.24 21.98 -11.31
N ALA A 27 16.71 23.19 -11.11
CA ALA A 27 16.89 24.31 -12.05
C ALA A 27 18.36 24.73 -12.19
N ARG A 28 19.16 24.57 -11.13
CA ARG A 28 20.61 24.84 -11.11
C ARG A 28 21.46 23.67 -11.59
N GLY A 29 20.85 22.53 -11.97
CA GLY A 29 21.58 21.33 -12.37
C GLY A 29 22.37 20.64 -11.25
N GLN A 30 22.13 21.00 -10.00
CA GLN A 30 22.78 20.39 -8.82
C GLN A 30 22.23 18.99 -8.53
N VAL A 31 21.00 18.74 -8.98
CA VAL A 31 20.36 17.43 -8.95
C VAL A 31 19.96 17.07 -10.38
N PRO A 32 20.36 15.90 -10.90
CA PRO A 32 19.92 15.44 -12.22
C PRO A 32 18.39 15.31 -12.26
N LEU A 33 17.78 15.72 -13.37
CA LEU A 33 16.35 15.48 -13.63
C LEU A 33 16.13 14.01 -14.03
N SER A 34 16.32 13.11 -13.07
CA SER A 34 16.16 11.67 -13.23
C SER A 34 15.56 11.04 -11.97
N HIS A 35 15.09 9.79 -12.07
CA HIS A 35 14.59 9.06 -10.90
C HIS A 35 15.65 8.95 -9.81
N ASP A 36 16.91 8.75 -10.22
CA ASP A 36 18.09 8.64 -9.36
C ASP A 36 18.49 9.97 -8.73
N GLY A 37 18.45 11.07 -9.49
CA GLY A 37 18.70 12.41 -8.94
C GLY A 37 17.69 12.77 -7.85
N LEU A 38 16.41 12.50 -8.09
CA LEU A 38 15.37 12.65 -7.06
C LEU A 38 15.53 11.65 -5.91
N HIS A 39 16.13 10.48 -6.15
CA HIS A 39 16.35 9.49 -5.10
C HIS A 39 17.38 9.99 -4.06
N GLY A 40 18.45 10.64 -4.51
CA GLY A 40 19.52 11.17 -3.66
C GLY A 40 19.14 12.39 -2.81
N TRP A 41 17.96 13.00 -3.01
CA TRP A 41 17.57 14.22 -2.29
C TRP A 41 17.29 13.98 -0.79
N PRO A 42 17.76 14.85 0.14
CA PRO A 42 17.55 14.66 1.58
C PRO A 42 16.08 14.58 2.00
N HIS A 43 15.20 15.39 1.40
CA HIS A 43 13.78 15.43 1.75
C HIS A 43 12.94 14.47 0.88
N GLN A 44 12.85 13.22 1.31
CA GLN A 44 12.22 12.14 0.54
C GLN A 44 10.71 12.34 0.26
N VAL A 45 9.97 12.99 1.16
CA VAL A 45 8.55 13.29 0.94
C VAL A 45 8.37 14.29 -0.21
N ALA A 46 9.24 15.30 -0.28
CA ALA A 46 9.26 16.30 -1.34
C ALA A 46 9.61 15.65 -2.68
N ALA A 47 10.72 14.89 -2.70
CA ALA A 47 11.21 14.21 -3.90
C ALA A 47 10.19 13.20 -4.47
N ARG A 48 9.55 12.40 -3.61
CA ARG A 48 8.51 11.46 -4.02
C ARG A 48 7.31 12.14 -4.65
N ARG A 49 6.83 13.24 -4.06
CA ARG A 49 5.67 13.97 -4.58
C ARG A 49 6.01 14.68 -5.89
N LEU A 50 7.19 15.29 -5.99
CA LEU A 50 7.67 15.88 -7.24
C LEU A 50 7.80 14.83 -8.35
N ARG A 51 8.39 13.67 -8.03
CA ARG A 51 8.52 12.55 -8.97
C ARG A 51 7.18 12.12 -9.56
N HIS A 52 6.16 11.94 -8.71
CA HIS A 52 4.82 11.58 -9.18
C HIS A 52 4.28 12.63 -10.17
N HIS A 53 4.49 13.92 -9.88
CA HIS A 53 4.06 14.99 -10.76
C HIS A 53 4.82 14.98 -12.10
N LEU A 54 6.15 14.83 -12.06
CA LEU A 54 6.99 14.76 -13.26
C LEU A 54 6.72 13.54 -14.14
N ILE A 55 6.32 12.40 -13.56
CA ILE A 55 5.84 11.23 -14.31
C ILE A 55 4.48 11.55 -14.94
N ALA A 56 3.56 12.15 -14.17
CA ALA A 56 2.21 12.47 -14.66
C ALA A 56 2.22 13.51 -15.78
N THR A 57 3.18 14.44 -15.79
CA THR A 57 3.38 15.44 -16.85
C THR A 57 4.28 14.97 -17.98
N GLY A 58 4.81 13.74 -17.93
CA GLY A 58 5.67 13.16 -18.98
C GLY A 58 7.11 13.67 -19.02
N VAL A 59 7.53 14.47 -18.04
CA VAL A 59 8.91 14.98 -17.93
C VAL A 59 9.90 13.89 -17.53
N LEU A 60 9.48 12.93 -16.70
CA LEU A 60 10.25 11.74 -16.36
C LEU A 60 9.67 10.48 -17.03
N PRO A 61 10.50 9.49 -17.38
CA PRO A 61 10.03 8.21 -17.91
C PRO A 61 9.03 7.55 -16.97
N ALA A 62 7.99 6.94 -17.54
CA ALA A 62 6.98 6.20 -16.80
C ALA A 62 7.62 5.05 -16.02
N ALA A 63 7.38 5.02 -14.72
CA ALA A 63 7.87 3.98 -13.82
C ALA A 63 6.88 3.82 -12.66
N ASP A 64 6.81 2.61 -12.09
CA ASP A 64 5.96 2.35 -10.94
C ASP A 64 6.46 3.15 -9.73
N PRO A 65 5.68 4.12 -9.20
CA PRO A 65 6.17 4.98 -8.14
C PRO A 65 6.47 4.24 -6.83
N ARG A 66 5.80 3.11 -6.57
CA ARG A 66 6.03 2.31 -5.36
C ARG A 66 7.28 1.47 -5.49
N LEU A 67 7.60 1.01 -6.70
CA LEU A 67 8.86 0.33 -6.98
C LEU A 67 10.03 1.28 -6.70
N LEU A 68 9.95 2.51 -7.20
CA LEU A 68 10.97 3.53 -6.95
C LEU A 68 11.09 3.86 -5.45
N ASP A 69 9.96 3.98 -4.75
CA ASP A 69 9.97 4.23 -3.31
C ASP A 69 10.62 3.11 -2.50
N ILE A 70 10.35 1.84 -2.84
CA ILE A 70 10.93 0.71 -2.11
C ILE A 70 12.39 0.48 -2.48
N GLU A 71 12.78 0.65 -3.74
CA GLU A 71 14.17 0.67 -4.16
C GLU A 71 14.94 1.74 -3.38
N ALA A 72 14.38 2.95 -3.30
CA ALA A 72 14.97 4.04 -2.56
C ALA A 72 15.12 3.74 -1.05
N TRP A 73 14.09 3.13 -0.47
CA TRP A 73 14.11 2.73 0.93
C TRP A 73 15.14 1.62 1.20
N LEU A 74 15.22 0.61 0.34
CA LEU A 74 16.19 -0.49 0.45
C LEU A 74 17.62 0.02 0.33
N HIS A 75 17.94 0.89 -0.63
CA HIS A 75 19.29 1.44 -0.78
C HIS A 75 19.77 2.16 0.49
N ARG A 76 18.91 2.98 1.11
CA ARG A 76 19.23 3.63 2.39
C ARG A 76 19.42 2.61 3.51
N ARG A 77 18.49 1.65 3.64
CA ARG A 77 18.61 0.62 4.67
C ARG A 77 19.89 -0.20 4.53
N LEU A 78 20.27 -0.57 3.31
CA LEU A 78 21.51 -1.27 3.04
C LEU A 78 22.76 -0.43 3.29
N ALA A 79 22.69 0.90 3.14
CA ALA A 79 23.78 1.80 3.51
C ALA A 79 23.94 1.91 5.04
N GLU A 80 22.83 1.86 5.78
CA GLU A 80 22.81 1.85 7.25
C GLU A 80 23.27 0.52 7.87
N LEU A 81 23.44 -0.54 7.07
CA LEU A 81 23.89 -1.86 7.55
C LEU A 81 25.42 -1.97 7.75
N ALA A 82 26.19 -0.92 7.49
CA ALA A 82 27.64 -0.97 7.64
C ALA A 82 28.03 -1.44 9.05
N GLY A 83 28.76 -2.56 9.12
CA GLY A 83 29.19 -3.18 10.38
C GLY A 83 28.18 -4.15 11.01
N HIS A 84 27.04 -4.40 10.36
CA HIS A 84 26.11 -5.44 10.80
C HIS A 84 26.72 -6.85 10.56
N PRO A 85 26.72 -7.76 11.56
CA PRO A 85 27.35 -9.09 11.46
C PRO A 85 26.89 -9.94 10.27
N HIS A 86 25.64 -9.73 9.83
CA HIS A 86 25.01 -10.44 8.72
C HIS A 86 24.68 -9.53 7.53
N GLU A 87 25.44 -8.44 7.32
CA GLU A 87 25.21 -7.49 6.23
C GLU A 87 25.10 -8.19 4.86
N GLN A 88 26.02 -9.10 4.54
CA GLN A 88 26.05 -9.77 3.23
C GLN A 88 24.75 -10.54 2.95
N LEU A 89 24.23 -11.26 3.95
CA LEU A 89 23.00 -12.04 3.83
C LEU A 89 21.79 -11.12 3.61
N LEU A 90 21.71 -10.00 4.34
CA LEU A 90 20.66 -8.99 4.16
C LEU A 90 20.72 -8.29 2.80
N ARG A 91 21.92 -7.93 2.33
CA ARG A 91 22.12 -7.34 1.00
C ARG A 91 21.63 -8.28 -0.09
N GLN A 92 22.01 -9.55 -0.01
CA GLN A 92 21.59 -10.52 -1.01
C GLN A 92 20.08 -10.81 -0.94
N PHE A 93 19.49 -10.82 0.26
CA PHE A 93 18.04 -10.95 0.40
C PHE A 93 17.31 -9.78 -0.29
N ALA A 94 17.73 -8.54 -0.03
CA ALA A 94 17.14 -7.38 -0.67
C ALA A 94 17.33 -7.38 -2.20
N LEU A 95 18.58 -7.53 -2.65
CA LEU A 95 18.96 -7.29 -4.03
C LEU A 95 18.67 -8.47 -4.96
N TRP A 96 18.76 -9.71 -4.47
CA TRP A 96 18.61 -10.91 -5.29
C TRP A 96 17.25 -11.59 -5.12
N HIS A 97 16.56 -11.38 -4.00
CA HIS A 97 15.23 -11.94 -3.77
C HIS A 97 14.11 -10.92 -3.91
N GLN A 98 14.14 -9.84 -3.12
CA GLN A 98 13.01 -8.91 -3.05
C GLN A 98 12.89 -8.05 -4.32
N LEU A 99 13.98 -7.38 -4.73
CA LEU A 99 13.95 -6.44 -5.86
C LEU A 99 13.56 -7.11 -7.18
N PRO A 100 14.14 -8.27 -7.59
CA PRO A 100 13.77 -8.88 -8.86
C PRO A 100 12.28 -9.25 -8.92
N ARG A 101 11.70 -9.72 -7.81
CA ARG A 101 10.28 -10.07 -7.72
C ARG A 101 9.37 -8.84 -7.81
N LEU A 102 9.76 -7.74 -7.16
CA LEU A 102 9.01 -6.49 -7.22
C LEU A 102 9.07 -5.89 -8.63
N ARG A 103 10.23 -5.90 -9.28
CA ARG A 103 10.41 -5.47 -10.68
C ARG A 103 9.57 -6.31 -11.64
N ALA A 104 9.62 -7.64 -11.51
CA ALA A 104 8.81 -8.55 -12.32
C ALA A 104 7.30 -8.38 -12.10
N THR A 105 6.89 -7.96 -10.90
CA THR A 105 5.48 -7.65 -10.63
C THR A 105 5.10 -6.31 -11.26
N ALA A 106 5.92 -5.28 -11.07
CA ALA A 106 5.71 -3.93 -11.59
C ALA A 106 5.67 -3.88 -13.13
N SER A 107 6.44 -4.73 -13.81
CA SER A 107 6.42 -4.83 -15.28
C SER A 107 5.11 -5.39 -15.84
N ARG A 108 4.35 -6.14 -15.04
CA ARG A 108 3.06 -6.72 -15.44
C ARG A 108 1.88 -5.89 -14.98
N ARG A 109 1.99 -5.23 -13.84
CA ARG A 109 0.92 -4.43 -13.23
C ARG A 109 1.48 -3.45 -12.19
N PRO A 110 0.81 -2.31 -11.95
CA PRO A 110 1.18 -1.43 -10.86
C PRO A 110 1.20 -2.15 -9.51
N LEU A 111 2.23 -1.89 -8.71
CA LEU A 111 2.36 -2.41 -7.36
C LEU A 111 1.25 -1.86 -6.47
N ARG A 112 0.81 -2.70 -5.52
CA ARG A 112 -0.15 -2.31 -4.48
C ARG A 112 0.59 -1.68 -3.31
N THR A 113 -0.05 -0.76 -2.59
CA THR A 113 0.48 -0.20 -1.33
C THR A 113 0.85 -1.30 -0.34
N THR A 114 0.02 -2.34 -0.27
CA THR A 114 0.23 -3.49 0.63
C THR A 114 1.46 -4.31 0.26
N ALA A 115 1.76 -4.44 -1.04
CA ALA A 115 2.96 -5.16 -1.49
C ALA A 115 4.24 -4.43 -1.08
N GLN A 116 4.27 -3.09 -1.24
CA GLN A 116 5.36 -2.24 -0.77
C GLN A 116 5.54 -2.38 0.74
N GLN A 117 4.46 -2.21 1.52
CA GLN A 117 4.51 -2.33 2.98
C GLN A 117 4.98 -3.71 3.44
N TYR A 118 4.48 -4.77 2.80
CA TYR A 118 4.87 -6.14 3.09
C TYR A 118 6.37 -6.36 2.87
N ALA A 119 6.92 -5.92 1.74
CA ALA A 119 8.34 -6.09 1.43
C ALA A 119 9.25 -5.30 2.39
N THR A 120 8.86 -4.06 2.77
CA THR A 120 9.53 -3.29 3.82
C THR A 120 9.55 -4.03 5.16
N GLN A 121 8.40 -4.56 5.58
CA GLN A 121 8.31 -5.32 6.84
C GLN A 121 9.10 -6.62 6.77
N GLN A 122 9.06 -7.33 5.65
CA GLN A 122 9.81 -8.56 5.44
C GLN A 122 11.32 -8.34 5.59
N PHE A 123 11.87 -7.25 5.01
CA PHE A 123 13.27 -6.87 5.21
C PHE A 123 13.57 -6.50 6.67
N THR A 124 12.71 -5.67 7.27
CA THR A 124 12.87 -5.22 8.67
C THR A 124 12.88 -6.40 9.64
N GLN A 125 12.00 -7.38 9.46
CA GLN A 125 11.96 -8.57 10.31
C GLN A 125 13.08 -9.57 10.01
N ALA A 126 13.58 -9.64 8.78
CA ALA A 126 14.79 -10.40 8.46
C ALA A 126 16.01 -9.82 9.19
N GLN A 127 16.18 -8.50 9.18
CA GLN A 127 17.22 -7.81 9.94
C GLN A 127 17.08 -8.09 11.43
N ALA A 128 15.89 -7.88 12.01
CA ALA A 128 15.65 -8.13 13.43
C ALA A 128 15.95 -9.58 13.85
N PHE A 129 15.58 -10.55 13.02
CA PHE A 129 15.89 -11.97 13.26
C PHE A 129 17.40 -12.24 13.26
N LEU A 130 18.14 -11.70 12.29
CA LEU A 130 19.58 -11.88 12.22
C LEU A 130 20.31 -11.14 13.36
N THR A 131 19.82 -9.97 13.77
CA THR A 131 20.33 -9.29 14.97
C THR A 131 20.13 -10.16 16.21
N TRP A 132 18.95 -10.77 16.36
CA TRP A 132 18.68 -11.68 17.47
C TRP A 132 19.55 -12.93 17.49
N LEU A 133 19.80 -13.54 16.32
CA LEU A 133 20.75 -14.66 16.22
C LEU A 133 22.14 -14.25 16.71
N HIS A 134 22.61 -13.08 16.28
CA HIS A 134 23.89 -12.56 16.72
C HIS A 134 23.94 -12.31 18.24
N GLU A 135 22.91 -11.68 18.81
CA GLU A 135 22.80 -11.44 20.26
C GLU A 135 22.79 -12.74 21.08
N HIS A 136 22.23 -13.82 20.52
CA HIS A 136 22.20 -15.15 21.14
C HIS A 136 23.40 -16.02 20.77
N GLN A 137 24.38 -15.46 20.04
CA GLN A 137 25.58 -16.15 19.58
C GLN A 137 25.30 -17.40 18.73
N ILE A 138 24.20 -17.38 17.98
CA ILE A 138 23.79 -18.46 17.08
C ILE A 138 24.31 -18.15 15.68
N ASP A 139 25.16 -19.03 15.13
CA ASP A 139 25.54 -18.98 13.72
C ASP A 139 24.32 -19.34 12.85
N PRO A 140 23.94 -18.52 11.84
CA PRO A 140 22.90 -18.86 10.87
C PRO A 140 23.05 -20.29 10.28
N ARG A 141 24.28 -20.77 10.06
CA ARG A 141 24.51 -22.13 9.54
C ARG A 141 24.33 -23.23 10.59
N GLY A 142 24.37 -22.88 11.87
CA GLY A 142 24.12 -23.78 13.01
C GLY A 142 22.69 -23.70 13.55
N LEU A 143 21.81 -22.90 12.94
CA LEU A 143 20.45 -22.64 13.40
C LEU A 143 19.64 -23.94 13.52
N ARG A 144 19.01 -24.16 14.68
CA ARG A 144 18.16 -25.32 14.96
C ARG A 144 16.69 -24.94 14.98
N GLN A 145 15.81 -25.93 14.89
CA GLN A 145 14.37 -25.71 15.01
C GLN A 145 14.01 -25.06 16.36
N ALA A 146 14.67 -25.47 17.45
CA ALA A 146 14.45 -24.90 18.77
C ALA A 146 14.69 -23.38 18.83
N ASP A 147 15.63 -22.86 18.02
CA ASP A 147 15.93 -21.43 17.96
C ASP A 147 14.82 -20.66 17.22
N ILE A 148 14.27 -21.24 16.14
CA ILE A 148 13.10 -20.70 15.44
C ILE A 148 11.88 -20.67 16.36
N ASP A 149 11.68 -21.76 17.10
CA ASP A 149 10.56 -21.88 18.04
C ASP A 149 10.70 -20.87 19.18
N ALA A 150 11.91 -20.66 19.70
CA ALA A 150 12.21 -19.64 20.70
C ALA A 150 11.95 -18.21 20.17
N TRP A 151 12.36 -17.93 18.93
CA TRP A 151 12.02 -16.67 18.27
C TRP A 151 10.51 -16.50 18.15
N TYR A 152 9.77 -17.53 17.75
CA TYR A 152 8.31 -17.46 17.60
C TYR A 152 7.56 -17.31 18.92
N ALA A 153 8.06 -17.90 20.01
CA ALA A 153 7.48 -17.78 21.34
C ALA A 153 7.58 -16.34 21.88
N THR A 154 8.67 -15.63 21.56
CA THR A 154 8.98 -14.29 22.11
C THR A 154 8.48 -13.13 21.25
N HIS A 155 8.14 -13.38 19.98
CA HIS A 155 7.80 -12.32 19.01
C HIS A 155 6.31 -12.25 18.71
N ARG A 156 5.81 -11.10 18.24
CA ARG A 156 4.40 -10.91 17.88
C ARG A 156 4.05 -11.58 16.54
N VAL A 157 2.78 -11.90 16.34
CA VAL A 157 2.26 -12.59 15.13
C VAL A 157 2.72 -11.92 13.82
N HIS A 158 2.71 -10.59 13.75
CA HIS A 158 3.15 -9.86 12.56
C HIS A 158 4.66 -10.05 12.26
N GLN A 159 5.50 -10.14 13.29
CA GLN A 159 6.95 -10.36 13.12
C GLN A 159 7.21 -11.76 12.58
N ARG A 160 6.53 -12.77 13.16
CA ARG A 160 6.58 -14.17 12.71
C ARG A 160 6.10 -14.32 11.26
N HIS A 161 5.03 -13.62 10.89
CA HIS A 161 4.49 -13.63 9.54
C HIS A 161 5.48 -13.07 8.52
N HIS A 162 6.11 -11.93 8.82
CA HIS A 162 7.00 -11.25 7.88
C HIS A 162 8.40 -11.88 7.80
N VAL A 163 8.93 -12.49 8.86
CA VAL A 163 10.25 -13.16 8.81
C VAL A 163 10.21 -14.44 7.96
N ARG A 164 9.05 -15.11 7.86
CA ARG A 164 8.90 -16.41 7.19
C ARG A 164 9.47 -16.44 5.77
N GLY A 165 9.21 -15.39 4.98
CA GLY A 165 9.70 -15.35 3.59
C GLY A 165 11.23 -15.27 3.49
N PHE A 166 11.90 -14.67 4.49
CA PHE A 166 13.35 -14.68 4.59
C PHE A 166 13.87 -16.08 4.96
N LEU A 167 13.27 -16.72 5.97
CA LEU A 167 13.67 -18.07 6.39
C LEU A 167 13.62 -19.07 5.23
N LEU A 168 12.50 -19.09 4.50
CA LEU A 168 12.35 -19.97 3.34
C LEU A 168 13.40 -19.72 2.25
N TRP A 169 13.66 -18.44 1.94
CA TRP A 169 14.66 -18.08 0.94
C TRP A 169 16.08 -18.46 1.37
N ALA A 170 16.44 -18.18 2.62
CA ALA A 170 17.78 -18.46 3.12
C ALA A 170 18.04 -19.97 3.30
N THR A 171 17.00 -20.74 3.64
CA THR A 171 17.06 -22.22 3.61
C THR A 171 17.21 -22.76 2.19
N ASP A 172 16.45 -22.25 1.22
CA ASP A 172 16.53 -22.66 -0.19
C ASP A 172 17.92 -22.40 -0.79
N ARG A 173 18.53 -21.26 -0.43
CA ARG A 173 19.88 -20.88 -0.87
C ARG A 173 21.01 -21.60 -0.11
N GLY A 174 20.71 -22.24 1.02
CA GLY A 174 21.67 -22.99 1.83
C GLY A 174 22.47 -22.16 2.86
N ASP A 175 22.03 -20.94 3.20
CA ASP A 175 22.62 -20.17 4.31
C ASP A 175 22.05 -20.55 5.67
N LEU A 176 20.83 -21.10 5.67
CA LEU A 176 20.25 -21.75 6.83
C LEU A 176 20.15 -23.26 6.58
N PRO A 177 20.22 -24.09 7.63
CA PRO A 177 20.01 -25.53 7.53
C PRO A 177 18.72 -25.92 6.81
N ARG A 178 18.80 -27.02 6.05
CA ARG A 178 17.62 -27.67 5.47
C ARG A 178 16.80 -28.37 6.56
N GLY A 179 15.50 -28.50 6.32
CA GLY A 179 14.58 -29.17 7.25
C GLY A 179 14.03 -28.28 8.37
N LEU A 180 14.38 -26.99 8.39
CA LEU A 180 13.77 -26.00 9.28
C LEU A 180 12.31 -25.74 8.90
N VAL A 181 11.43 -25.75 9.89
CA VAL A 181 9.99 -25.52 9.74
C VAL A 181 9.69 -24.06 10.07
N ALA A 182 9.41 -23.26 9.03
CA ALA A 182 8.91 -21.90 9.18
C ALA A 182 7.37 -21.89 9.17
N HIS A 183 6.75 -21.84 10.36
CA HIS A 183 5.30 -21.94 10.51
C HIS A 183 4.55 -20.83 9.75
N GLN A 184 3.60 -21.25 8.93
CA GLN A 184 2.67 -20.34 8.27
C GLN A 184 1.65 -19.81 9.28
N GLN A 185 1.55 -18.48 9.38
CA GLN A 185 0.50 -17.86 10.18
C GLN A 185 -0.82 -17.94 9.40
N THR A 186 -1.83 -18.58 9.99
CA THR A 186 -3.21 -18.57 9.51
C THR A 186 -4.00 -17.53 10.31
N PHE A 187 -4.58 -16.56 9.61
CA PHE A 187 -5.51 -15.61 10.23
C PHE A 187 -6.89 -16.24 10.24
N GLN A 188 -7.45 -16.44 11.42
CA GLN A 188 -8.83 -16.89 11.54
C GLN A 188 -9.76 -15.80 11.01
N PRO A 189 -10.81 -16.15 10.24
CA PRO A 189 -11.82 -15.19 9.85
C PRO A 189 -12.44 -14.57 11.10
N GLY A 190 -12.70 -13.25 11.05
CA GLY A 190 -13.39 -12.56 12.14
C GLY A 190 -14.77 -13.17 12.38
N ARG A 191 -15.32 -12.97 13.59
CA ARG A 191 -16.67 -13.44 13.92
C ARG A 191 -17.69 -12.78 12.97
N PRO A 192 -18.51 -13.55 12.23
CA PRO A 192 -19.50 -12.97 11.34
C PRO A 192 -20.56 -12.21 12.14
N ILE A 193 -21.08 -11.12 11.55
CA ILE A 193 -22.23 -10.41 12.12
C ILE A 193 -23.51 -11.21 11.89
N THR A 194 -24.46 -11.11 12.82
CA THR A 194 -25.78 -11.74 12.65
C THR A 194 -26.62 -10.98 11.62
N GLN A 195 -27.59 -11.66 11.00
CA GLN A 195 -28.51 -11.02 10.05
C GLN A 195 -29.28 -9.86 10.68
N GLN A 196 -29.73 -10.02 11.93
CA GLN A 196 -30.41 -8.96 12.68
C GLN A 196 -29.51 -7.73 12.87
N ARG A 197 -28.23 -7.94 13.21
CA ARG A 197 -27.27 -6.84 13.34
C ARG A 197 -27.00 -6.18 12.00
N ARG A 198 -26.88 -6.95 10.91
CA ARG A 198 -26.71 -6.44 9.54
C ARG A 198 -27.86 -5.51 9.15
N LEU A 199 -29.10 -5.94 9.35
CA LEU A 199 -30.30 -5.15 9.03
C LEU A 199 -30.41 -3.89 9.89
N ALA A 200 -30.08 -3.97 11.18
CA ALA A 200 -30.07 -2.79 12.07
C ALA A 200 -29.03 -1.74 11.62
N LEU A 201 -27.84 -2.18 11.21
CA LEU A 201 -26.80 -1.30 10.67
C LEU A 201 -27.21 -0.68 9.34
N LEU A 202 -27.81 -1.46 8.43
CA LEU A 202 -28.33 -0.94 7.16
C LEU A 202 -29.33 0.17 7.39
N ARG A 203 -30.35 -0.06 8.23
CA ARG A 203 -31.35 0.95 8.58
C ARG A 203 -30.69 2.22 9.14
N ARG A 204 -29.76 2.06 10.08
CA ARG A 204 -29.00 3.18 10.65
C ARG A 204 -28.30 3.98 9.54
N PHE A 205 -27.52 3.34 8.67
CA PHE A 205 -26.72 4.06 7.67
C PHE A 205 -27.57 4.65 6.54
N THR A 206 -28.73 4.08 6.24
CA THR A 206 -29.65 4.66 5.25
C THR A 206 -30.43 5.86 5.79
N THR A 207 -30.69 5.95 7.10
CA THR A 207 -31.53 7.02 7.68
C THR A 207 -30.78 8.03 8.55
N SER A 208 -29.51 7.80 8.89
CA SER A 208 -28.77 8.65 9.83
C SER A 208 -28.11 9.85 9.15
N ASP A 209 -28.39 11.07 9.58
CA ASP A 209 -27.69 12.28 9.09
C ASP A 209 -26.49 12.70 9.95
N THR A 210 -26.12 11.90 10.95
CA THR A 210 -24.97 12.19 11.82
C THR A 210 -23.63 11.78 11.22
N ASP A 211 -23.65 10.80 10.32
CA ASP A 211 -22.45 10.24 9.70
C ASP A 211 -22.27 10.84 8.29
N PRO A 212 -21.04 11.18 7.84
CA PRO A 212 -20.83 11.73 6.49
C PRO A 212 -21.33 10.80 5.39
N LEU A 213 -21.93 11.35 4.34
CA LEU A 213 -22.48 10.58 3.20
C LEU A 213 -21.51 9.54 2.63
N PRO A 214 -20.21 9.83 2.38
CA PRO A 214 -19.28 8.82 1.91
C PRO A 214 -19.12 7.63 2.87
N ALA A 215 -19.07 7.88 4.19
CA ALA A 215 -18.94 6.81 5.18
C ALA A 215 -20.20 5.92 5.20
N ARG A 216 -21.38 6.54 5.13
CA ARG A 216 -22.66 5.82 5.04
C ARG A 216 -22.76 4.96 3.78
N VAL A 217 -22.40 5.52 2.62
CA VAL A 217 -22.39 4.78 1.34
C VAL A 217 -21.41 3.60 1.39
N ALA A 218 -20.18 3.82 1.89
CA ALA A 218 -19.21 2.74 2.05
C ALA A 218 -19.72 1.61 2.97
N ALA A 219 -20.38 1.96 4.08
CA ALA A 219 -20.97 0.98 4.98
C ALA A 219 -22.10 0.17 4.30
N CYS A 220 -22.99 0.83 3.56
CA CYS A 220 -24.05 0.16 2.80
C CYS A 220 -23.49 -0.79 1.73
N LEU A 221 -22.42 -0.41 1.02
CA LEU A 221 -21.74 -1.27 0.05
C LEU A 221 -21.17 -2.55 0.68
N VAL A 222 -20.60 -2.44 1.88
CA VAL A 222 -20.13 -3.61 2.65
C VAL A 222 -21.31 -4.49 3.09
N LEU A 223 -22.37 -3.88 3.61
CA LEU A 223 -23.49 -4.60 4.24
C LEU A 223 -24.46 -5.26 3.23
N LEU A 224 -24.69 -4.64 2.07
CA LEU A 224 -25.59 -5.17 1.02
C LEU A 224 -24.87 -6.16 0.10
N TYR A 225 -23.66 -5.82 -0.33
CA TYR A 225 -22.98 -6.51 -1.42
C TYR A 225 -21.73 -7.26 -0.99
N ALA A 226 -21.40 -7.26 0.31
CA ALA A 226 -20.15 -7.82 0.84
C ALA A 226 -18.91 -7.28 0.10
N GLN A 227 -18.97 -6.05 -0.41
CA GLN A 227 -17.87 -5.51 -1.19
C GLN A 227 -16.69 -5.22 -0.27
N PRO A 228 -15.49 -5.75 -0.58
CA PRO A 228 -14.33 -5.46 0.23
C PRO A 228 -13.95 -3.98 0.10
N LEU A 229 -13.51 -3.35 1.18
CA LEU A 229 -13.05 -1.95 1.16
C LEU A 229 -11.93 -1.71 0.13
N SER A 230 -11.16 -2.75 -0.22
CA SER A 230 -10.14 -2.69 -1.28
C SER A 230 -10.72 -2.57 -2.70
N ARG A 231 -12.01 -2.82 -2.89
CA ARG A 231 -12.73 -2.54 -4.14
C ARG A 231 -13.55 -1.26 -4.02
N ILE A 232 -14.19 -1.02 -2.88
CA ILE A 232 -14.99 0.19 -2.64
C ILE A 232 -14.17 1.46 -2.88
N HIS A 233 -12.94 1.52 -2.36
CA HIS A 233 -12.11 2.72 -2.54
C HIS A 233 -11.75 3.00 -4.00
N GLN A 234 -11.85 2.01 -4.90
CA GLN A 234 -11.57 2.14 -6.33
C GLN A 234 -12.83 2.45 -7.16
N LEU A 235 -13.98 2.72 -6.53
CA LEU A 235 -15.18 3.04 -7.29
C LEU A 235 -15.15 4.47 -7.82
N THR A 236 -15.66 4.61 -9.03
CA THR A 236 -15.80 5.87 -9.76
C THR A 236 -17.27 6.18 -10.02
N ALA A 237 -17.58 7.43 -10.31
CA ALA A 237 -18.93 7.85 -10.70
C ALA A 237 -19.43 7.07 -11.94
N ASN A 238 -18.52 6.66 -12.83
CA ASN A 238 -18.83 5.84 -14.00
C ASN A 238 -19.23 4.39 -13.66
N ASP A 239 -18.97 3.93 -12.44
CA ASP A 239 -19.42 2.63 -11.95
C ASP A 239 -20.87 2.67 -11.45
N VAL A 240 -21.43 3.86 -11.25
CA VAL A 240 -22.85 4.10 -10.96
C VAL A 240 -23.57 4.30 -12.29
N LEU A 241 -24.45 3.38 -12.62
CA LEU A 241 -25.17 3.34 -13.89
C LEU A 241 -26.63 3.65 -13.65
N GLU A 242 -27.24 4.39 -14.57
CA GLU A 242 -28.69 4.52 -14.68
C GLU A 242 -29.15 3.67 -15.86
N ARG A 243 -30.03 2.69 -15.61
CA ARG A 243 -30.60 1.83 -16.64
C ARG A 243 -32.09 1.66 -16.37
N ASP A 244 -32.92 1.95 -17.37
CA ASP A 244 -34.38 1.75 -17.31
C ASP A 244 -35.06 2.43 -16.11
N GLY A 245 -34.51 3.55 -15.62
CA GLY A 245 -35.00 4.28 -14.46
C GLY A 245 -34.56 3.71 -13.11
N GLU A 246 -33.68 2.69 -13.10
CA GLU A 246 -33.09 2.10 -11.91
C GLU A 246 -31.58 2.35 -11.84
N THR A 247 -31.09 2.63 -10.64
CA THR A 247 -29.65 2.73 -10.37
C THR A 247 -29.03 1.34 -10.25
N ALA A 248 -27.91 1.10 -10.93
CA ALA A 248 -27.14 -0.12 -10.90
C ALA A 248 -25.64 0.15 -10.65
N LEU A 249 -24.92 -0.82 -10.09
CA LEU A 249 -23.48 -0.76 -9.84
C LEU A 249 -22.73 -1.75 -10.74
N ARG A 250 -21.63 -1.29 -11.35
CA ARG A 250 -20.74 -2.10 -12.18
C ARG A 250 -19.83 -3.03 -11.35
N PHE A 251 -20.41 -3.92 -10.56
CA PHE A 251 -19.67 -4.95 -9.82
C PHE A 251 -19.45 -6.25 -10.61
N GLY A 252 -20.26 -6.48 -11.64
CA GLY A 252 -20.20 -7.63 -12.51
C GLY A 252 -20.99 -7.38 -13.79
N ASP A 253 -21.13 -8.43 -14.60
CA ASP A 253 -21.95 -8.44 -15.80
C ASP A 253 -23.03 -9.52 -15.65
N PRO A 254 -24.34 -9.17 -15.65
CA PRO A 254 -24.89 -7.82 -15.77
C PRO A 254 -24.63 -6.95 -14.51
N PRO A 255 -24.69 -5.60 -14.63
CA PRO A 255 -24.57 -4.69 -13.49
C PRO A 255 -25.57 -5.02 -12.38
N THR A 256 -25.15 -4.82 -11.13
CA THR A 256 -25.92 -5.20 -9.95
C THR A 256 -26.95 -4.12 -9.59
N PRO A 257 -28.25 -4.43 -9.45
CA PRO A 257 -29.25 -3.43 -9.12
C PRO A 257 -29.06 -2.86 -7.70
N VAL A 258 -29.40 -1.59 -7.52
CA VAL A 258 -29.27 -0.86 -6.25
C VAL A 258 -30.66 -0.55 -5.69
N PRO A 259 -31.02 -1.09 -4.50
CA PRO A 259 -32.33 -0.84 -3.91
C PRO A 259 -32.42 0.56 -3.30
N GLU A 260 -33.62 1.15 -3.31
CA GLU A 260 -33.91 2.34 -2.52
C GLU A 260 -33.97 2.01 -1.01
N PRO A 261 -33.60 2.94 -0.11
CA PRO A 261 -33.17 4.34 -0.37
C PRO A 261 -31.68 4.49 -0.75
N PHE A 262 -30.94 3.38 -0.88
CA PHE A 262 -29.49 3.43 -1.08
C PHE A 262 -29.12 3.94 -2.48
N ALA A 263 -29.94 3.67 -3.50
CA ALA A 263 -29.77 4.22 -4.84
C ALA A 263 -29.72 5.76 -4.83
N THR A 264 -30.62 6.41 -4.10
CA THR A 264 -30.61 7.88 -3.94
C THR A 264 -29.29 8.38 -3.34
N MET A 265 -28.83 7.78 -2.24
CA MET A 265 -27.57 8.16 -1.58
C MET A 265 -26.35 7.99 -2.49
N LEU A 266 -26.36 6.94 -3.32
CA LEU A 266 -25.27 6.64 -4.25
C LEU A 266 -25.23 7.68 -5.38
N ARG A 267 -26.39 8.06 -5.94
CA ARG A 267 -26.51 9.12 -6.93
C ARG A 267 -26.07 10.48 -6.38
N GLU A 268 -26.47 10.82 -5.15
CA GLU A 268 -26.03 12.04 -4.46
C GLU A 268 -24.50 12.08 -4.32
N LEU A 269 -23.88 10.98 -3.87
CA LEU A 269 -22.42 10.92 -3.75
C LEU A 269 -21.75 11.06 -5.11
N ALA A 270 -22.25 10.37 -6.14
CA ALA A 270 -21.69 10.43 -7.49
C ALA A 270 -21.78 11.83 -8.10
N ALA A 271 -22.85 12.57 -7.83
CA ALA A 271 -23.01 13.96 -8.30
C ALA A 271 -21.99 14.92 -7.66
N THR A 272 -21.49 14.61 -6.46
CA THR A 272 -20.44 15.38 -5.77
C THR A 272 -19.02 14.92 -6.10
N ALA A 273 -18.86 13.93 -6.98
CA ALA A 273 -17.55 13.37 -7.29
C ALA A 273 -16.65 14.42 -7.99
N PRO A 274 -15.36 14.50 -7.62
CA PRO A 274 -14.41 15.40 -8.27
C PRO A 274 -14.18 15.04 -9.76
N PRO A 275 -13.54 15.91 -10.55
CA PRO A 275 -13.33 15.70 -11.99
C PRO A 275 -12.53 14.43 -12.36
N ASP A 276 -11.73 13.91 -11.44
CA ASP A 276 -11.03 12.61 -11.60
C ASP A 276 -11.95 11.40 -11.36
N GLY A 277 -13.22 11.65 -11.02
CA GLY A 277 -14.33 10.71 -11.07
C GLY A 277 -14.40 9.72 -9.91
N TRP A 278 -13.52 9.79 -8.91
CA TRP A 278 -13.54 8.86 -7.78
C TRP A 278 -14.72 9.13 -6.84
N LEU A 279 -15.50 8.09 -6.51
CA LEU A 279 -16.56 8.20 -5.49
C LEU A 279 -15.99 8.44 -4.08
N PHE A 280 -14.75 7.99 -3.85
CA PHE A 280 -14.04 8.15 -2.59
C PHE A 280 -12.66 8.78 -2.85
N PRO A 281 -12.58 10.10 -3.05
CA PRO A 281 -11.33 10.76 -3.42
C PRO A 281 -10.32 10.82 -2.27
N GLY A 282 -9.04 10.67 -2.60
CA GLY A 282 -7.93 10.80 -1.64
C GLY A 282 -7.40 12.22 -1.53
N LEU A 283 -6.47 12.43 -0.58
CA LEU A 283 -5.76 13.71 -0.40
C LEU A 283 -4.78 14.05 -1.56
N ILE A 284 -4.51 13.09 -2.43
CA ILE A 284 -3.65 13.24 -3.60
C ILE A 284 -4.56 13.21 -4.83
N PRO A 285 -4.59 14.27 -5.66
CA PRO A 285 -5.39 14.29 -6.89
C PRO A 285 -5.13 13.09 -7.80
N GLY A 286 -6.18 12.52 -8.39
CA GLY A 286 -6.08 11.32 -9.23
C GLY A 286 -5.87 10.02 -8.47
N GLN A 287 -5.89 10.04 -7.13
CA GLN A 287 -5.80 8.83 -6.32
C GLN A 287 -7.04 8.64 -5.45
N PRO A 288 -7.52 7.40 -5.31
CA PRO A 288 -8.58 7.10 -4.37
C PRO A 288 -8.12 7.30 -2.93
N VAL A 289 -9.09 7.42 -2.02
CA VAL A 289 -8.85 7.43 -0.58
C VAL A 289 -8.04 6.21 -0.18
N ALA A 290 -7.11 6.39 0.76
CA ALA A 290 -6.34 5.29 1.30
C ALA A 290 -7.29 4.29 1.97
N HIS A 291 -7.20 3.02 1.61
CA HIS A 291 -8.02 1.94 2.18
C HIS A 291 -8.08 1.97 3.73
N ARG A 292 -6.98 2.31 4.40
CA ARG A 292 -6.92 2.44 5.87
C ARG A 292 -7.78 3.59 6.43
N ALA A 293 -8.03 4.63 5.66
CA ALA A 293 -8.87 5.74 6.08
C ALA A 293 -10.36 5.36 6.05
N LEU A 294 -10.77 4.42 5.19
CA LEU A 294 -12.13 3.85 5.19
C LEU A 294 -12.36 2.83 6.33
N GLN A 295 -11.30 2.39 7.02
CA GLN A 295 -11.41 1.47 8.16
C GLN A 295 -11.66 2.18 9.50
N ARG A 296 -11.57 3.52 9.53
CA ARG A 296 -11.79 4.34 10.72
C ARG A 296 -13.22 4.84 10.74
#